data_AF-P33678-F1
#
_entry.id   AF-P33678-F1
#
_cell.length_a   1.000
_cell.length_b   1.000
_cell.length_c   1.000
_cell.angle_alpha   90.00
_cell.angle_beta   90.00
_cell.angle_gamma   90.00
#
_symmetry.space_group_name_H-M   'P 1'
#
loop_
_entity.id
_entity.type
_entity.pdbx_description
1 polymer ?
#
loop_
_entity_poly.entity_id
_entity_poly.type
_entity_poly.pdbx_seq_one_letter_code
_entity_poly.pdbx_strand_id
1 'polypeptide(L)' 'GTNAAMRKAFNYQDTAKNGKKCSGCAQFVPGASPTAAGGCKVIPGDNQIAPGGYCDAFIVKK' A
#
# COMPACT_ATOMS: atom_id res chain seq x y z
N GLY A 1 7.27 5.17 -10.01
CA GLY A 1 6.02 5.54 -10.68
C GLY A 1 4.87 4.85 -9.97
N THR A 2 3.70 4.79 -10.62
CA THR A 2 2.56 3.98 -10.14
C THR A 2 2.37 2.76 -11.04
N ASN A 3 1.74 1.71 -10.51
CA ASN A 3 1.31 0.57 -11.30
C ASN A 3 -0.22 0.55 -11.38
N ALA A 4 -0.78 1.29 -12.34
CA ALA A 4 -2.23 1.49 -12.47
C ALA A 4 -3.00 0.16 -12.65
N ALA A 5 -2.43 -0.81 -13.39
CA ALA A 5 -3.05 -2.11 -13.61
C ALA A 5 -3.23 -2.88 -12.29
N MET A 6 -2.18 -2.95 -11.48
CA MET A 6 -2.24 -3.63 -10.18
C MET A 6 -3.05 -2.85 -9.15
N ARG A 7 -2.98 -1.51 -9.15
CA ARG A 7 -3.87 -0.67 -8.31
C ARG A 7 -5.34 -0.96 -8.60
N LYS A 8 -5.72 -1.08 -9.88
CA LYS A 8 -7.09 -1.44 -10.29
C LYS A 8 -7.43 -2.87 -9.86
N ALA A 9 -6.53 -3.83 -10.09
CA ALA A 9 -6.77 -5.24 -9.74
C ALA A 9 -7.02 -5.46 -8.24
N PHE A 10 -6.39 -4.67 -7.37
CA PHE A 10 -6.56 -4.76 -5.92
C PHE A 10 -7.47 -3.68 -5.30
N ASN A 11 -8.20 -2.93 -6.12
CA ASN A 11 -9.04 -1.81 -5.66
C ASN A 11 -8.27 -0.88 -4.69
N TYR A 12 -7.04 -0.54 -5.06
CA TYR A 12 -6.17 0.29 -4.25
C TYR A 12 -6.78 1.69 -4.06
N GLN A 13 -6.70 2.19 -2.84
CA GLN A 13 -7.13 3.53 -2.43
C GLN A 13 -6.05 4.15 -1.52
N ASP A 14 -5.90 5.47 -1.58
CA ASP A 14 -4.91 6.20 -0.77
C ASP A 14 -5.36 6.42 0.69
N THR A 15 -6.57 5.98 1.05
CA THR A 15 -7.13 6.06 2.40
C THR A 15 -7.35 4.67 3.02
N ALA A 16 -7.39 4.60 4.36
CA ALA A 16 -7.56 3.36 5.09
C ALA A 16 -8.97 2.80 4.90
N LYS A 17 -9.15 1.48 5.08
CA LYS A 17 -10.46 0.82 5.05
C LYS A 17 -10.66 0.02 6.34
N ASN A 18 -11.65 0.39 7.15
CA ASN A 18 -11.99 -0.29 8.41
C ASN A 18 -10.78 -0.47 9.34
N GLY A 19 -9.98 0.60 9.54
CA GLY A 19 -8.76 0.58 10.34
C GLY A 19 -7.55 -0.13 9.69
N LYS A 20 -7.74 -0.84 8.58
CA LYS A 20 -6.67 -1.49 7.81
C LYS A 20 -5.99 -0.47 6.90
N LYS A 21 -4.66 -0.37 6.99
CA LYS A 21 -3.84 0.53 6.19
C LYS A 21 -2.47 -0.07 5.84
N CYS A 22 -1.87 0.36 4.74
CA CYS A 22 -0.60 -0.15 4.21
C CYS A 22 0.52 -0.18 5.27
N SER A 23 0.65 0.84 6.12
CA SER A 23 1.63 0.84 7.22
C SER A 23 1.54 -0.39 8.14
N GLY A 24 0.34 -0.95 8.32
CA GLY A 24 0.06 -2.20 9.07
C GLY A 24 -0.05 -3.46 8.19
N CYS A 25 0.28 -3.41 6.90
CA CYS A 25 0.19 -4.52 5.96
C CYS A 25 1.54 -5.22 5.73
N ALA A 26 1.61 -6.55 5.83
CA ALA A 26 2.83 -7.35 5.67
C ALA A 26 3.55 -7.17 4.33
N GLN A 27 2.84 -6.66 3.32
CA GLN A 27 3.38 -6.40 1.98
C GLN A 27 3.97 -5.00 1.81
N PHE A 28 3.70 -4.07 2.72
CA PHE A 28 4.13 -2.68 2.60
C PHE A 28 5.63 -2.53 2.86
N VAL A 29 6.28 -1.81 1.95
CA VAL A 29 7.69 -1.40 2.06
C VAL A 29 7.69 0.08 2.46
N PRO A 30 8.13 0.44 3.69
CA PRO A 30 8.10 1.82 4.15
C PRO A 30 8.91 2.79 3.29
N GLY A 31 8.44 4.05 3.22
CA GLY A 31 9.22 5.16 2.68
C GLY A 31 10.27 5.68 3.67
N ALA A 32 10.89 6.81 3.33
CA ALA A 32 11.93 7.44 4.14
C ALA A 32 11.48 7.92 5.54
N SER A 33 10.17 8.06 5.75
CA SER A 33 9.57 8.43 7.02
C SER A 33 8.21 7.72 7.19
N PRO A 34 7.60 7.72 8.39
CA PRO A 34 6.29 7.09 8.62
C PRO A 34 5.14 7.65 7.76
N THR A 35 5.29 8.87 7.23
CA THR A 35 4.30 9.54 6.37
C THR A 35 4.69 9.56 4.90
N ALA A 36 5.95 9.27 4.57
CA ALA A 36 6.41 9.22 3.19
C ALA A 36 5.76 8.04 2.44
N ALA A 37 5.50 8.26 1.15
CA ALA A 37 5.09 7.19 0.26
C ALA A 37 6.17 6.11 0.19
N GLY A 38 5.73 4.86 0.15
CA GLY A 38 6.58 3.69 0.05
C GLY A 38 6.23 2.83 -1.15
N GLY A 39 6.58 1.56 -1.07
CA GLY A 39 6.23 0.56 -2.07
C GLY A 39 5.37 -0.57 -1.51
N CYS A 40 5.06 -1.53 -2.37
CA CYS A 40 4.34 -2.74 -1.98
C CYS A 40 4.86 -3.95 -2.76
N LYS A 41 5.14 -5.05 -2.05
CA LYS A 41 5.69 -6.28 -2.65
C LYS A 41 4.78 -6.90 -3.72
N VAL A 42 3.47 -6.70 -3.61
CA VAL A 42 2.48 -7.21 -4.57
C VAL A 42 2.06 -6.18 -5.63
N ILE A 43 2.54 -4.94 -5.55
CA ILE A 43 2.31 -3.89 -6.56
C ILE A 43 3.69 -3.45 -7.09
N PRO A 44 4.36 -4.30 -7.90
CA PRO A 44 5.73 -4.05 -8.33
C PRO A 44 5.84 -2.76 -9.16
N GLY A 45 6.94 -2.03 -8.95
CA GLY A 45 7.22 -0.75 -9.61
C GLY A 45 6.46 0.46 -9.06
N ASP A 46 5.49 0.23 -8.16
CA ASP A 46 4.79 1.32 -7.48
C ASP A 46 5.55 1.76 -6.24
N ASN A 47 6.09 2.98 -6.30
CA ASN A 47 6.79 3.63 -5.20
C ASN A 47 6.01 4.83 -4.66
N GLN A 48 4.70 4.88 -4.93
CA GLN A 48 3.79 5.93 -4.48
C GLN A 48 2.65 5.32 -3.64
N ILE A 49 2.93 4.25 -2.89
CA ILE A 49 1.96 3.61 -2.00
C ILE A 49 1.86 4.43 -0.71
N ALA A 50 0.69 4.98 -0.45
CA ALA A 50 0.44 5.77 0.75
C ALA A 50 0.48 4.85 1.99
N PRO A 51 1.21 5.19 3.07
CA PRO A 51 1.20 4.40 4.32
C PRO A 51 -0.19 4.37 4.98
N GLY A 52 -1.04 5.35 4.66
CA GLY A 52 -2.45 5.42 5.03
C GLY A 52 -3.42 4.75 4.08
N GLY A 53 -2.97 4.24 2.93
CA GLY A 53 -3.81 3.61 1.91
C GLY A 53 -4.20 2.18 2.23
N TYR A 54 -4.98 1.57 1.34
CA TYR A 54 -5.49 0.20 1.46
C TYR A 54 -5.63 -0.45 0.08
N CYS A 55 -5.54 -1.78 0.01
CA CYS A 55 -5.99 -2.56 -1.13
C CYS A 55 -6.46 -3.94 -0.65
N ASP A 56 -7.17 -4.69 -1.50
CA ASP A 56 -7.78 -5.98 -1.15
C ASP A 56 -6.77 -7.08 -0.84
N ALA A 57 -5.49 -6.90 -1.20
CA ALA A 57 -4.39 -7.78 -0.82
C ALA A 57 -3.85 -7.51 0.60
N PHE A 58 -4.58 -6.76 1.45
CA PHE A 58 -4.16 -6.47 2.81
C PHE A 58 -4.00 -7.74 3.64
N ILE A 59 -2.82 -7.90 4.24
CA ILE A 59 -2.54 -8.95 5.23
C ILE A 59 -1.89 -8.26 6.43
N VAL A 60 -2.41 -8.49 7.63
CA VAL A 60 -1.90 -7.84 8.85
C VAL A 60 -0.42 -8.18 9.10
N LYS A 61 0.39 -7.18 9.44
CA LYS A 61 1.75 -7.40 9.99
C LYS A 61 1.62 -8.08 11.36
N LYS A 62 2.34 -9.18 11.55
CA LYS A 62 2.55 -9.77 12.88
C LYS A 62 3.76 -9.13 13.55
#